data_AF-A0A5C8T405-F1
#
_entry.id   AF-A0A5C8T405-F1
#
_cell.length_a   1.000
_cell.length_b   1.000
_cell.length_c   1.000
_cell.angle_alpha   90.00
_cell.angle_beta   90.00
_cell.angle_gamma   90.00
#
_symmetry.space_group_name_H-M   'P 1'
#
loop_
_entity.id
_entity.type
_entity.pdbx_description
1 polymer ?
#
loop_
_entity_poly.entity_id
_entity_poly.type
_entity_poly.pdbx_seq_one_letter_code
_entity_poly.pdbx_strand_id
1 'polypeptide(L)'
;MTIRPIAFDLTRLVTRLRHASPSGIDRVDLAYARHVLAGAGPRFGLVSTGLGPRVLDRAHASRIVEAVAAGWIEDVAAESDPVYRRLEARLAG
;
A
#
# COMPACT_ATOMS: atom_id res chain seq x y z
N MET A 1 -0.76 5.46 29.67
CA MET A 1 -0.01 5.71 28.41
C MET A 1 -0.47 7.03 27.83
N THR A 2 0.45 7.94 27.50
CA THR A 2 0.10 9.19 26.81
C THR A 2 -0.16 8.91 25.34
N ILE A 3 -1.28 9.39 24.82
CA ILE A 3 -1.66 9.20 23.42
C ILE A 3 -0.84 10.20 22.58
N ARG A 4 0.21 9.71 21.92
CA ARG A 4 1.05 10.53 21.04
C ARG A 4 0.43 10.65 19.64
N PRO A 5 0.44 11.86 19.04
CA PRO A 5 0.14 12.02 17.62
C PRO A 5 1.09 11.18 16.76
N ILE A 6 0.57 10.55 15.70
CA ILE A 6 1.38 9.81 14.72
C ILE A 6 1.03 10.30 13.33
N ALA A 7 2.05 10.66 12.55
CA ALA A 7 1.96 10.86 11.11
C ALA A 7 2.62 9.67 10.41
N PHE A 8 1.89 8.98 9.53
CA PHE A 8 2.41 7.85 8.77
C PHE A 8 2.76 8.28 7.36
N ASP A 9 3.96 7.92 6.88
CA ASP A 9 4.40 8.26 5.52
C ASP A 9 3.73 7.36 4.48
N LEU A 10 2.90 7.97 3.63
CA LEU A 10 2.15 7.33 2.55
C LEU A 10 2.81 7.53 1.18
N THR A 11 3.98 8.18 1.12
CA THR A 11 4.67 8.49 -0.14
C THR A 11 4.88 7.25 -0.99
N ARG A 12 5.27 6.13 -0.37
CA ARG A 12 5.45 4.87 -1.07
C ARG A 12 4.12 4.38 -1.67
N LEU A 13 3.06 4.27 -0.89
CA LEU A 13 1.75 3.83 -1.39
C LEU A 13 1.25 4.73 -2.53
N VAL A 14 1.42 6.06 -2.42
CA VAL A 14 1.04 7.02 -3.46
C VAL A 14 1.85 6.86 -4.75
N THR A 15 3.17 6.72 -4.64
CA THR A 15 4.03 6.55 -5.83
C THR A 15 3.79 5.22 -6.53
N ARG A 16 3.25 4.23 -5.82
CA ARG A 16 2.96 2.89 -6.33
C ARG A 16 1.56 2.73 -6.93
N LEU A 17 0.72 3.77 -6.91
CA LEU A 17 -0.62 3.77 -7.54
C LEU A 17 -0.63 3.36 -9.01
N ARG A 18 0.48 3.56 -9.74
CA ARG A 18 0.60 3.22 -11.17
C ARG A 18 0.93 1.75 -11.44
N HIS A 19 1.21 0.96 -10.40
CA HIS A 19 1.56 -0.45 -10.54
C HIS A 19 0.39 -1.33 -10.12
N ALA A 20 -0.16 -2.09 -11.06
CA ALA A 20 -1.24 -3.02 -10.79
C ALA A 20 -0.83 -4.16 -9.83
N SER A 21 0.43 -4.59 -9.86
CA SER A 21 0.91 -5.68 -8.99
C SER A 21 1.74 -5.14 -7.81
N PRO A 22 1.28 -5.31 -6.56
CA PRO A 22 2.05 -4.89 -5.38
C PRO A 22 3.23 -5.81 -5.10
N SER A 23 4.35 -5.22 -4.69
CA SER A 23 5.47 -5.98 -4.12
C SER A 23 5.17 -6.40 -2.68
N GLY A 24 5.98 -7.32 -2.12
CA GLY A 24 5.82 -7.74 -0.72
C GLY A 24 5.89 -6.58 0.27
N ILE A 25 6.81 -5.63 0.04
CA ILE A 25 6.93 -4.43 0.88
C ILE A 25 5.72 -3.49 0.74
N ASP A 26 5.07 -3.43 -0.44
CA ASP A 26 3.87 -2.60 -0.62
C ASP A 26 2.72 -3.13 0.27
N ARG A 27 2.57 -4.46 0.38
CA ARG A 27 1.58 -5.10 1.27
C ARG A 27 1.83 -4.80 2.74
N VAL A 28 3.10 -4.87 3.16
CA VAL A 28 3.50 -4.56 4.54
C VAL A 28 3.21 -3.09 4.85
N ASP A 29 3.55 -2.19 3.94
CA ASP A 29 3.32 -0.75 4.08
C ASP A 29 1.82 -0.43 4.17
N LEU A 30 0.99 -1.08 3.34
CA LEU A 30 -0.47 -0.99 3.41
C LEU A 30 -1.03 -1.45 4.77
N ALA A 31 -0.53 -2.59 5.28
CA ALA A 31 -0.95 -3.12 6.57
C ALA A 31 -0.61 -2.16 7.72
N TYR A 32 0.59 -1.57 7.71
CA TYR A 32 0.98 -0.56 8.69
C TYR A 32 0.14 0.71 8.58
N ALA A 33 -0.11 1.20 7.36
CA ALA A 33 -0.94 2.38 7.14
C ALA A 33 -2.34 2.19 7.74
N ARG A 34 -2.99 1.06 7.44
CA ARG A 34 -4.30 0.70 8.01
C ARG A 34 -4.25 0.60 9.54
N HIS A 35 -3.26 -0.09 10.09
CA HIS A 35 -3.10 -0.25 11.54
C HIS A 35 -2.93 1.09 12.25
N VAL A 36 -2.03 1.95 11.75
CA VAL A 36 -1.75 3.25 12.37
C VAL A 36 -2.95 4.18 12.31
N LEU A 37 -3.63 4.26 11.16
CA LEU A 37 -4.79 5.14 10.97
C LEU A 37 -6.02 4.68 11.76
N ALA A 38 -6.17 3.37 12.00
CA ALA A 38 -7.21 2.82 12.87
C ALA A 38 -6.95 3.07 14.37
N GLY A 39 -5.70 3.35 14.76
CA GLY A 39 -5.33 3.56 16.16
C GLY A 39 -5.99 4.78 16.83
N ALA A 40 -6.06 4.75 18.16
CA ALA A 40 -6.61 5.84 18.97
C ALA A 40 -5.73 7.11 18.97
N GLY A 41 -6.34 8.29 19.05
CA GLY A 41 -5.64 9.58 19.14
C GLY A 41 -5.37 10.28 17.81
N PRO A 42 -4.65 11.40 17.78
CA PRO A 42 -4.38 12.12 16.54
C PRO A 42 -3.58 11.26 15.55
N ARG A 43 -4.09 11.13 14.32
CA ARG A 43 -3.48 10.37 13.23
C ARG A 43 -3.51 11.18 11.94
N PHE A 44 -2.41 11.11 11.20
CA PHE A 44 -2.19 11.87 9.99
C PHE A 44 -1.50 11.02 8.93
N GLY A 45 -1.74 11.35 7.66
CA GLY A 45 -0.90 10.90 6.56
C GLY A 45 0.16 11.95 6.24
N LEU A 46 1.33 11.51 5.80
CA LEU A 46 2.37 12.36 5.23
C LEU A 46 2.62 11.92 3.78
N VAL A 47 2.66 12.86 2.85
CA VAL A 47 3.04 12.57 1.46
C VAL A 47 4.12 13.55 1.04
N SER A 48 5.28 13.03 0.66
CA SER A 48 6.37 13.81 0.08
C SER A 48 6.05 14.09 -1.38
N THR A 49 6.01 15.38 -1.73
CA THR A 49 5.79 15.85 -3.10
C THR A 49 7.01 16.62 -3.59
N GLY A 50 7.09 16.91 -4.89
CA GLY A 50 8.13 17.80 -5.43
C GLY A 50 8.10 19.22 -4.84
N LEU A 51 6.98 19.63 -4.22
CA LEU A 51 6.81 20.90 -3.53
C LEU A 51 6.97 20.77 -2.00
N GLY A 52 7.60 19.69 -1.54
CA GLY A 52 7.78 19.37 -0.13
C GLY A 52 6.69 18.47 0.46
N PRO A 53 6.82 18.07 1.73
CA PRO A 53 5.86 17.22 2.40
C PRO A 53 4.49 17.90 2.57
N ARG A 54 3.43 17.11 2.54
CA ARG A 54 2.06 17.51 2.85
C ARG A 54 1.51 16.60 3.94
N VAL A 55 0.88 17.22 4.95
CA VAL A 55 0.20 16.51 6.02
C VAL A 55 -1.28 16.42 5.67
N LEU A 56 -1.83 15.22 5.77
CA LEU A 56 -3.22 14.91 5.51
C LEU A 56 -3.89 14.53 6.83
N ASP A 57 -5.13 14.96 7.03
CA ASP A 57 -5.94 14.43 8.12
C ASP A 57 -6.18 12.92 7.94
N ARG A 58 -6.64 12.27 9.01
CA ARG A 58 -6.93 10.83 9.03
C ARG A 58 -7.88 10.41 7.92
N ALA A 59 -8.90 11.20 7.61
CA ALA A 59 -9.92 10.82 6.63
C ALA A 59 -9.36 10.86 5.20
N HIS A 60 -8.61 11.90 4.85
CA HIS A 60 -7.89 12.00 3.58
C HIS A 60 -6.84 10.89 3.43
N ALA A 61 -6.04 10.66 4.48
CA ALA A 61 -5.05 9.59 4.51
C ALA A 61 -5.69 8.21 4.28
N SER A 62 -6.78 7.90 4.98
CA SER A 62 -7.49 6.62 4.85
C SER A 62 -8.09 6.43 3.46
N ARG A 63 -8.64 7.48 2.85
CA ARG A 63 -9.14 7.40 1.47
C ARG A 63 -8.06 7.10 0.45
N ILE A 64 -6.86 7.66 0.62
CA ILE A 64 -5.72 7.33 -0.25
C ILE A 64 -5.32 5.86 -0.08
N VAL A 65 -5.23 5.39 1.16
CA VAL A 65 -4.88 3.99 1.49
C VAL A 65 -5.85 3.01 0.81
N GLU A 66 -7.16 3.27 0.89
CA GLU A 66 -8.14 2.39 0.25
C GLU A 66 -8.15 2.52 -1.28
N ALA A 67 -7.89 3.72 -1.83
CA ALA A 67 -7.75 3.90 -3.27
C ALA A 67 -6.52 3.14 -3.84
N VAL A 68 -5.42 3.08 -3.08
CA VAL A 68 -4.24 2.29 -3.44
C VAL A 68 -4.58 0.81 -3.46
N ALA A 69 -5.22 0.30 -2.41
CA ALA A 69 -5.59 -1.10 -2.32
C ALA A 69 -6.56 -1.52 -3.43
N ALA A 70 -7.54 -0.68 -3.77
CA ALA A 70 -8.51 -0.96 -4.84
C ALA A 70 -7.89 -0.96 -6.24
N GLY A 71 -6.74 -0.30 -6.44
CA GLY A 71 -6.02 -0.26 -7.71
C GLY A 71 -5.13 -1.48 -7.96
N TRP A 72 -4.95 -2.36 -6.98
CA TRP A 72 -4.13 -3.56 -7.12
C TRP A 72 -4.92 -4.71 -7.71
N ILE A 73 -4.35 -5.34 -8.72
CA ILE A 73 -4.84 -6.56 -9.35
C ILE A 73 -4.08 -7.72 -8.71
N GLU A 74 -4.64 -8.27 -7.63
CA GLU A 74 -4.10 -9.47 -6.96
C GLU A 74 -4.80 -10.76 -7.39
N ASP A 75 -5.99 -10.67 -7.99
CA ASP A 75 -6.83 -11.83 -8.34
C ASP A 75 -6.50 -12.45 -9.71
N VAL A 76 -5.26 -12.31 -10.21
CA VAL A 76 -4.84 -13.01 -11.43
C VAL A 76 -4.51 -14.45 -11.06
N ALA A 77 -5.32 -15.38 -11.57
CA ALA A 77 -5.05 -16.82 -11.45
C ALA A 77 -3.65 -17.13 -11.99
N ALA A 78 -2.80 -17.77 -11.18
CA ALA A 78 -1.40 -18.07 -11.54
C ALA A 78 -1.31 -18.86 -12.85
N GLU A 79 -2.30 -19.70 -13.11
CA GLU A 79 -2.43 -20.52 -14.32
C GLU A 79 -2.60 -19.69 -15.60
N SER A 80 -2.98 -18.41 -15.47
CA SER A 80 -3.09 -17.45 -16.57
C SER A 80 -1.77 -16.74 -16.88
N ASP A 81 -0.74 -16.89 -16.04
CA ASP A 81 0.58 -16.30 -16.26
C ASP A 81 1.46 -17.22 -17.14
N PRO A 82 1.86 -16.79 -18.35
CA PRO A 82 2.67 -17.61 -19.25
C PRO A 82 4.08 -17.90 -18.72
N VAL A 83 4.62 -17.05 -17.84
CA VAL A 83 5.90 -17.28 -17.17
C VAL A 83 5.74 -18.38 -16.12
N TYR A 84 4.68 -18.32 -15.32
CA TYR A 84 4.36 -19.37 -14.35
C TYR A 84 4.19 -20.73 -15.03
N ARG A 85 3.37 -20.82 -16.09
CA ARG A 85 3.14 -22.07 -16.83
C ARG A 85 4.42 -22.67 -17.43
N ARG A 86 5.32 -21.81 -17.90
CA ARG A 86 6.63 -22.24 -18.41
C ARG A 86 7.53 -22.80 -17.30
N LEU A 87 7.48 -22.21 -16.10
CA LEU A 87 8.23 -22.69 -14.95
C LEU A 87 7.66 -24.03 -14.44
N GLU A 88 6.34 -24.13 -14.30
CA GLU A 88 5.63 -25.36 -13.91
C GLU A 88 6.02 -26.54 -14.82
N ALA A 89 5.92 -26.36 -16.14
CA ALA A 89 6.28 -27.39 -17.12
C ALA A 89 7.75 -27.84 -17.03
N ARG A 90 8.65 -26.96 -16.59
CA ARG A 90 10.08 -27.29 -16.39
C ARG A 90 10.36 -28.05 -15.11
N LEU A 91 9.54 -27.87 -14.08
CA LEU A 91 9.68 -28.55 -12.79
C LEU A 91 8.97 -29.91 -12.77
N ALA A 92 8.00 -30.12 -13.66
CA ALA A 92 7.22 -31.36 -13.78
C ALA A 92 7.90 -32.45 -14.64
N GLY A 93 9.06 -32.17 -15.24
CA GLY A 93 9.89 -33.13 -15.99
C GLY A 93 11.20 -33.41 -15.27
#